data_AF-Q86BX4-F1
#
_entry.id   AF-Q86BX4-F1
#
_cell.length_a   1.000
_cell.length_b   1.000
_cell.length_c   1.000
_cell.angle_alpha   90.00
_cell.angle_beta   90.00
_cell.angle_gamma   90.00
#
_symmetry.space_group_name_H-M   'P 1'
#
loop_
_entity.id
_entity.type
_entity.pdbx_description
1 polymer ?
#
loop_
_entity_poly.entity_id
_entity_poly.type
_entity_poly.pdbx_seq_one_letter_code
_entity_poly.pdbx_strand_id
1 'polypeptide(L)' 'PGANLIRQVGHDYRVPGTDVTFPKGMNVMIPVYAIHHDPDHYPDPERYDPDRFSPEATEARKPYTFL' A
#
# COMPACT_ATOMS: atom_id res chain seq x y z
N PRO A 1 -3.26 4.16 -15.88
CA PRO A 1 -3.30 2.97 -15.00
C PRO A 1 -1.93 2.75 -14.32
N GLY A 2 -1.76 3.28 -13.11
CA GLY A 2 -0.51 3.14 -12.36
C GLY A 2 -0.59 1.93 -11.42
N ALA A 3 0.06 0.83 -11.78
CA ALA A 3 0.15 -0.36 -10.92
C ALA A 3 0.99 -0.10 -9.65
N ASN A 4 1.80 0.96 -9.65
CA ASN A 4 2.71 1.32 -8.58
C ASN A 4 2.77 2.85 -8.40
N LEU A 5 3.00 3.32 -7.18
CA LEU A 5 3.36 4.71 -6.90
C LEU A 5 4.86 4.78 -6.66
N ILE A 6 5.55 5.72 -7.32
CA ILE A 6 6.97 5.95 -7.11
C ILE A 6 7.15 7.33 -6.46
N ARG A 7 8.00 7.40 -5.45
CA ARG A 7 8.42 8.65 -4.80
C ARG A 7 9.93 8.67 -4.71
N GLN A 8 10.53 9.85 -4.90
CA GLN A 8 11.95 10.04 -4.65
C GLN A 8 12.14 10.66 -3.26
N VAL A 9 13.09 10.12 -2.52
CA VAL A 9 13.43 10.57 -1.17
C VAL A 9 14.14 11.92 -1.24
N GLY A 10 13.56 12.97 -0.65
CA GLY A 10 14.08 14.34 -0.73
C GLY A 10 15.27 14.63 0.19
N HIS A 11 15.42 13.85 1.25
CA HIS A 11 16.49 13.91 2.25
C HIS A 11 16.60 12.55 2.95
N ASP A 12 17.76 12.22 3.52
CA ASP A 12 17.92 10.97 4.27
C ASP A 12 16.82 10.83 5.33
N TYR A 13 16.06 9.73 5.25
CA TYR A 13 14.86 9.52 6.05
C TYR A 13 14.93 8.18 6.79
N ARG A 14 14.98 8.23 8.12
CA ARG A 14 14.89 7.03 8.95
C ARG A 14 13.43 6.61 9.10
N VAL A 15 13.11 5.39 8.71
CA VAL A 15 11.75 4.86 8.82
C VAL A 15 11.41 4.65 10.30
N PRO A 16 10.34 5.30 10.82
CA PRO A 16 9.96 5.18 12.23
C PRO A 16 9.76 3.73 12.65
N GLY A 17 10.26 3.38 13.83
CA GLY A 17 10.15 2.02 14.38
C GLY A 17 11.10 0.98 13.78
N THR A 18 12.03 1.40 12.92
CA THR A 18 13.05 0.50 12.33
C THR A 18 14.45 1.11 12.39
N ASP A 19 15.47 0.30 12.09
CA ASP A 19 16.85 0.74 11.86
C ASP A 19 17.14 1.10 10.39
N VAL A 20 16.11 1.11 9.53
CA VAL A 20 16.25 1.35 8.10
C VAL A 20 16.25 2.86 7.80
N THR A 21 17.26 3.30 7.06
CA THR A 21 17.36 4.68 6.55
C THR A 21 17.29 4.67 5.02
N PHE A 22 16.42 5.49 4.48
CA PHE A 22 16.29 5.75 3.06
C PHE A 22 17.19 6.93 2.67
N PRO A 23 18.22 6.72 1.85
CA PRO A 23 19.10 7.81 1.43
C PRO A 23 18.42 8.76 0.44
N LYS A 24 18.80 10.03 0.49
CA LYS A 24 18.38 11.06 -0.46
C LYS A 24 18.60 10.61 -1.90
N GLY A 25 17.61 10.83 -2.75
CA GLY A 25 17.64 10.48 -4.17
C GLY A 25 17.21 9.05 -4.47
N MET A 26 17.06 8.18 -3.47
CA MET A 26 16.52 6.84 -3.64
C MET A 26 15.06 6.90 -4.07
N ASN A 27 14.67 6.01 -4.99
CA ASN A 27 13.27 5.80 -5.36
C ASN A 27 12.64 4.77 -4.43
N VAL A 28 11.49 5.12 -3.86
CA VAL A 28 10.63 4.22 -3.09
C VAL A 28 9.42 3.88 -3.96
N MET A 29 9.22 2.59 -4.19
CA MET A 29 8.06 2.05 -4.91
C MET A 29 7.03 1.51 -3.93
N ILE A 30 5.79 1.94 -4.05
CA ILE A 30 4.63 1.39 -3.34
C ILE A 30 3.87 0.49 -4.34
N PRO A 31 3.83 -0.83 -4.11
CA PRO A 31 3.26 -1.78 -5.06
C PRO A 31 1.73 -1.88 -4.91
N VAL A 32 1.01 -0.83 -5.32
CA VAL A 32 -0.46 -0.73 -5.15
C VAL A 32 -1.20 -1.94 -5.70
N TYR A 33 -0.83 -2.40 -6.91
CA TYR A 33 -1.47 -3.57 -7.51
C TYR A 33 -1.26 -4.82 -6.67
N ALA A 34 -0.04 -5.08 -6.18
CA ALA A 34 0.25 -6.27 -5.39
C ALA A 34 -0.51 -6.23 -4.05
N ILE A 35 -0.57 -5.07 -3.39
CA ILE A 35 -1.31 -4.90 -2.13
C ILE A 35 -2.82 -5.17 -2.34
N HIS A 36 -3.39 -4.65 -3.43
CA HIS A 36 -4.81 -4.86 -3.74
C HIS A 36 -5.14 -6.31 -4.13
N HIS A 37 -4.13 -7.13 -4.48
CA HIS A 37 -4.29 -8.53 -4.83
C HIS A 37 -3.70 -9.48 -3.78
N ASP A 38 -3.37 -8.97 -2.60
CA ASP A 38 -2.90 -9.78 -1.48
C ASP A 38 -4.09 -10.46 -0.79
N PRO A 39 -4.18 -11.81 -0.78
CA PRO A 39 -5.30 -12.52 -0.15
C PRO A 39 -5.37 -12.32 1.37
N ASP A 40 -4.27 -11.91 2.03
CA ASP A 40 -4.27 -11.56 3.46
C ASP A 40 -5.04 -10.25 3.74
N HIS A 41 -5.33 -9.46 2.70
CA HIS A 41 -6.10 -8.22 2.78
C HIS A 41 -7.43 -8.30 2.03
N TYR A 42 -7.46 -9.03 0.92
CA TYR A 42 -8.62 -9.16 0.05
C TYR A 42 -8.85 -10.64 -0.29
N PRO A 43 -9.69 -11.36 0.48
CA PRO A 43 -10.04 -12.74 0.18
C PRO A 43 -10.65 -12.87 -1.22
N ASP A 44 -10.16 -13.82 -2.02
CA ASP A 44 -10.45 -13.98 -3.46
C ASP A 44 -10.19 -12.71 -4.28
N PRO A 45 -8.94 -12.20 -4.31
CA PRO A 45 -8.65 -10.84 -4.78
C PRO A 45 -9.08 -10.57 -6.22
N GLU A 46 -8.99 -11.59 -7.10
CA GLU A 46 -9.38 -11.53 -8.52
C GLU A 46 -10.89 -11.42 -8.75
N ARG A 47 -11.71 -11.73 -7.73
CA ARG A 47 -13.17 -11.59 -7.82
C ARG A 47 -13.56 -10.12 -7.63
N TYR A 48 -14.34 -9.59 -8.58
CA TYR A 48 -15.01 -8.31 -8.37
C TYR A 48 -16.06 -8.44 -7.27
N ASP A 49 -15.83 -7.74 -6.17
CA ASP A 49 -16.70 -7.74 -5.00
C ASP A 49 -16.91 -6.30 -4.49
N PRO A 50 -18.08 -5.68 -4.77
CA PRO A 50 -18.37 -4.31 -4.33
C PRO A 50 -18.56 -4.20 -2.81
N ASP A 51 -18.91 -5.28 -2.11
CA ASP A 51 -19.19 -5.25 -0.67
C ASP A 51 -17.93 -4.97 0.16
N ARG A 52 -16.74 -5.15 -0.43
CA ARG A 52 -15.44 -4.71 0.12
C ARG A 52 -15.38 -3.20 0.43
N PHE A 53 -16.27 -2.41 -0.16
CA PHE A 53 -16.39 -0.96 0.03
C PHE A 53 -17.65 -0.55 0.79
N SER A 54 -18.38 -1.51 1.39
CA SER A 54 -19.42 -1.19 2.37
C SER A 54 -18.84 -0.33 3.53
N PRO A 55 -19.68 0.45 4.23
CA PRO A 55 -19.21 1.28 5.35
C PRO A 55 -18.44 0.47 6.40
N GLU A 56 -18.99 -0.69 6.80
CA GLU A 56 -18.40 -1.58 7.80
C GLU A 56 -17.07 -2.17 7.32
N ALA A 57 -16.99 -2.67 6.07
CA ALA A 57 -15.75 -3.22 5.53
C ALA A 57 -14.67 -2.14 5.33
N THR A 58 -15.06 -0.90 5.02
CA THR A 58 -14.12 0.22 4.88
C THR A 58 -13.60 0.67 6.24
N GLU A 59 -14.44 0.70 7.27
CA GLU A 59 -14.04 1.01 8.65
C GLU A 59 -13.09 -0.04 9.22
N ALA A 60 -13.36 -1.33 8.96
CA ALA A 60 -12.52 -2.44 9.40
C ALA A 60 -11.22 -2.61 8.58
N ARG A 61 -11.11 -1.95 7.43
CA ARG A 61 -9.96 -2.11 6.52
C ARG A 61 -8.68 -1.66 7.20
N LYS A 62 -7.64 -2.49 7.12
CA LYS A 62 -6.30 -2.12 7.59
C LYS A 62 -5.84 -0.83 6.87
N PRO A 63 -5.37 0.19 7.62
CA PRO A 63 -4.86 1.40 6.99
C PRO A 63 -3.77 1.11 5.97
N TYR A 64 -3.76 1.89 4.88
CA TYR A 64 -2.79 1.81 3.77
C TYR A 64 -2.84 0.55 2.89
N THR A 65 -3.85 -0.31 3.02
CA THR A 65 -4.07 -1.43 2.08
C THR A 65 -4.90 -1.04 0.86
N PHE A 66 -5.54 0.13 0.87
CA PHE A 66 -6.21 0.74 -0.28
C PHE A 66 -5.75 2.21 -0.42
N LEU A 67 -5.42 2.63 -1.64
CA LEU A 67 -4.86 3.95 -1.99
C LEU A 67 -5.69 4.68 -3.05
#